data_AF-A0A9P9A207-F1
#
_entry.id   AF-A0A9P9A207-F1
#
_cell.length_a   1.000
_cell.length_b   1.000
_cell.length_c   1.000
_cell.angle_alpha   90.00
_cell.angle_beta   90.00
_cell.angle_gamma   90.00
#
_symmetry.space_group_name_H-M   'P 1'
#
loop_
_entity.id
_entity.type
_entity.pdbx_description
1 polymer ?
#
loop_
_entity_poly.entity_id
_entity_poly.type
_entity_poly.pdbx_seq_one_letter_code
_entity_poly.pdbx_strand_id
1 'polypeptide(L)'
;QVAAAIQGFFWPKIFWDFQTRIMDILVTPLPILQVINLVCGVVVILWEWPWRPATAISFHRLIYSHILVLMIAALPAWLLYQGTNAAIYYHIGMALYLIALRKD
;
A
#
# COMPACT_ATOMS: atom_id res chain seq x y z
N GLN A 1 1.94 -1.22 6.20
CA GLN A 1 2.41 -0.07 5.40
C GLN A 1 2.61 1.19 6.22
N VAL A 2 1.64 1.62 7.04
CA VAL A 2 1.75 2.83 7.89
C VAL A 2 3.02 2.83 8.77
N ALA A 3 3.25 1.76 9.54
CA ALA A 3 4.45 1.66 10.38
C ALA A 3 5.76 1.71 9.56
N ALA A 4 5.77 1.07 8.38
CA ALA A 4 6.91 1.12 7.47
C ALA A 4 7.17 2.53 6.94
N ALA A 5 6.11 3.28 6.61
CA ALA A 5 6.22 4.68 6.20
C ALA A 5 6.84 5.54 7.31
N ILE A 6 6.35 5.38 8.55
CA ILE A 6 6.87 6.09 9.73
C ILE A 6 8.36 5.78 9.93
N GLN A 7 8.75 4.51 9.91
CA GLN A 7 10.15 4.10 10.01
C GLN A 7 11.00 4.65 8.85
N GLY A 8 10.43 4.75 7.64
CA GLY A 8 11.08 5.31 6.47
C GLY A 8 11.42 6.80 6.60
N PHE A 9 10.77 7.56 7.48
CA PHE A 9 11.17 8.96 7.76
C PHE A 9 12.49 9.02 8.54
N PHE A 10 12.75 8.04 9.40
CA PHE A 10 13.98 7.97 10.20
C PHE A 10 15.11 7.25 9.47
N TRP A 11 14.78 6.22 8.67
CA TRP A 11 15.72 5.48 7.83
C TRP A 11 15.23 5.43 6.38
N PRO A 12 15.43 6.52 5.62
CA PRO A 12 14.94 6.63 4.25
C PRO A 12 15.79 5.75 3.33
N LYS A 13 15.24 4.58 3.00
CA LYS A 13 15.86 3.62 2.08
C LYS A 13 14.85 3.14 1.06
N ILE A 14 15.24 3.18 -0.21
CA ILE A 14 14.49 2.49 -1.25
C ILE A 14 14.88 1.01 -1.27
N PHE A 15 13.97 0.15 -1.68
CA PHE A 15 14.23 -1.30 -1.72
C PHE A 15 15.42 -1.65 -2.62
N TRP A 16 15.53 -0.99 -3.76
CA TRP A 16 16.54 -1.23 -4.79
C TRP A 16 17.88 -0.51 -4.56
N ASP A 17 18.11 -0.01 -3.36
CA ASP A 17 19.31 0.77 -3.02
C ASP A 17 20.64 -0.02 -3.21
N PHE A 18 20.55 -1.35 -3.21
CA PHE A 18 21.69 -2.23 -3.47
C PHE A 18 22.08 -2.32 -4.95
N GLN A 19 21.18 -1.97 -5.87
CA GLN A 19 21.39 -2.08 -7.32
C GLN A 19 21.62 -0.72 -7.98
N THR A 20 20.90 0.33 -7.57
CA THR A 20 21.05 1.68 -8.12
C THR A 20 20.66 2.77 -7.11
N ARG A 21 21.36 3.90 -7.17
CA ARG A 21 21.15 5.09 -6.33
C ARG A 21 20.26 6.16 -6.99
N ILE A 22 19.87 5.98 -8.26
CA ILE A 22 19.10 6.99 -9.01
C ILE A 22 17.74 7.27 -8.34
N MET A 23 17.16 6.25 -7.72
CA MET A 23 15.84 6.32 -7.10
C MET A 23 15.86 6.86 -5.66
N ASP A 24 17.04 7.14 -5.10
CA ASP A 24 17.17 7.70 -3.74
C ASP A 24 16.49 9.06 -3.63
N ILE A 25 16.37 9.80 -4.75
CA ILE A 25 15.64 11.07 -4.86
C ILE A 25 14.19 10.96 -4.35
N LEU A 26 13.59 9.77 -4.41
CA LEU A 26 12.22 9.52 -3.95
C LEU A 26 12.08 9.41 -2.42
N VAL A 27 13.18 9.15 -1.71
CA VAL A 27 13.21 8.98 -0.24
C VAL A 27 14.01 10.08 0.47
N THR A 28 14.99 10.69 -0.20
CA THR A 28 15.80 11.84 0.26
C THR A 28 16.15 12.76 -0.91
N PRO A 29 16.21 14.10 -0.73
CA PRO A 29 16.03 14.85 0.52
C PRO A 29 14.56 15.05 0.92
N LEU A 30 13.61 14.87 -0.01
CA LEU A 30 12.17 15.00 0.26
C LEU A 30 11.57 13.60 0.49
N PRO A 31 10.81 13.37 1.57
CA PRO A 31 10.28 12.05 1.92
C PRO A 31 9.01 11.72 1.11
N ILE A 32 9.08 11.81 -0.22
CA ILE A 32 7.93 11.66 -1.12
C ILE A 32 7.34 10.26 -0.98
N LEU A 33 8.19 9.23 -1.03
CA LEU A 33 7.77 7.84 -0.97
C LEU A 33 7.16 7.46 0.40
N GLN A 34 7.67 8.05 1.48
CA GLN A 34 7.16 7.85 2.83
C GLN A 34 5.77 8.48 2.97
N VAL A 35 5.57 9.70 2.48
CA VAL A 35 4.26 10.37 2.49
C VAL A 35 3.25 9.56 1.67
N ILE A 36 3.62 9.12 0.45
CA ILE A 36 2.73 8.29 -0.38
C ILE A 36 2.39 6.97 0.35
N ASN A 37 3.37 6.28 0.92
CA ASN A 37 3.11 5.05 1.69
C ASN A 37 2.21 5.29 2.91
N LEU A 38 2.38 6.42 3.60
CA LEU A 38 1.56 6.78 4.75
C LEU A 38 0.11 7.00 4.33
N VAL A 39 -0.11 7.79 3.27
CA VAL A 39 -1.45 8.06 2.72
C VAL A 39 -2.10 6.76 2.23
N CYS A 40 -1.40 5.97 1.40
CA CYS A 40 -1.90 4.67 0.93
C CYS A 40 -2.23 3.73 2.09
N GLY A 41 -1.38 3.65 3.11
CA GLY A 41 -1.61 2.81 4.28
C GLY A 41 -2.85 3.22 5.06
N VAL A 42 -3.09 4.53 5.24
CA VAL A 42 -4.31 5.05 5.88
C VAL A 42 -5.54 4.77 5.02
N VAL A 43 -5.45 4.98 3.71
CA VAL A 43 -6.55 4.68 2.77
C VAL A 43 -6.91 3.20 2.82
N VAL A 44 -5.95 2.27 2.80
CA VAL A 44 -6.21 0.83 2.92
C VAL A 44 -6.92 0.50 4.23
N ILE A 45 -6.47 1.07 5.36
CA ILE A 45 -7.13 0.84 6.65
C ILE A 45 -8.58 1.33 6.59
N LEU A 46 -8.83 2.54 6.10
CA LEU A 46 -10.18 3.09 5.98
C LEU A 46 -11.05 2.30 4.98
N TRP A 47 -10.43 1.73 3.93
CA TRP A 47 -11.13 1.02 2.86
C TRP A 47 -11.44 -0.43 3.19
N GLU A 48 -10.58 -1.12 3.93
CA GLU A 48 -10.82 -2.51 4.36
C GLU A 48 -11.61 -2.56 5.67
N TRP A 49 -11.66 -1.46 6.43
CA TRP A 49 -12.40 -1.44 7.67
C TRP A 49 -13.91 -1.32 7.42
N PRO A 50 -14.75 -2.23 7.95
CA PRO A 50 -16.19 -2.19 7.78
C PRO A 50 -16.82 -1.13 8.72
N TRP A 51 -16.56 0.15 8.46
CA TRP A 51 -17.19 1.26 9.18
C TRP A 51 -18.60 1.49 8.63
N ARG A 52 -19.60 1.70 9.49
CA ARG A 52 -21.02 1.81 9.09
C ARG A 52 -21.31 2.89 8.02
N PRO A 53 -20.71 4.09 8.11
CA PRO A 53 -20.72 5.05 7.00
C PRO A 53 -20.02 4.64 5.70
N ALA A 54 -18.95 3.83 5.74
CA ALA A 54 -18.22 3.42 4.54
C ALA A 54 -19.02 2.42 3.70
N THR A 55 -19.78 1.53 4.34
CA THR A 55 -20.67 0.56 3.66
C THR A 55 -21.88 1.21 2.97
N ALA A 56 -22.19 2.48 3.27
CA ALA A 56 -23.18 3.25 2.54
C ALA A 56 -22.69 3.65 1.13
N ILE A 57 -21.38 3.73 0.91
CA ILE A 57 -20.77 4.06 -0.38
C ILE A 57 -20.89 2.84 -1.31
N SER A 58 -21.62 2.99 -2.42
CA SER A 58 -21.80 1.90 -3.40
C SER A 58 -20.49 1.34 -3.94
N PHE A 59 -19.46 2.19 -4.09
CA PHE A 59 -18.13 1.78 -4.57
C PHE A 59 -17.41 0.85 -3.59
N HIS A 60 -17.51 1.10 -2.27
CA HIS A 60 -16.89 0.27 -1.23
C HIS A 60 -17.47 -1.14 -1.15
N ARG A 61 -18.67 -1.38 -1.68
CA ARG A 61 -19.27 -2.73 -1.75
C ARG A 61 -18.73 -3.57 -2.91
N LEU A 62 -18.09 -2.95 -3.91
CA LEU A 62 -17.60 -3.66 -5.08
C LEU A 62 -16.28 -4.36 -4.75
N ILE A 63 -16.22 -5.66 -4.99
CA ILE A 63 -14.98 -6.44 -4.81
C ILE A 63 -13.82 -5.89 -5.67
N TYR A 64 -14.13 -5.40 -6.87
CA TYR A 64 -13.16 -4.74 -7.75
C TYR A 64 -12.51 -3.50 -7.12
N SER A 65 -13.24 -2.77 -6.26
CA SER A 65 -12.70 -1.58 -5.60
C SER A 65 -11.61 -1.95 -4.59
N HIS A 66 -11.79 -3.04 -3.84
CA HIS A 66 -10.82 -3.54 -2.86
C HIS A 66 -9.54 -3.98 -3.54
N ILE A 67 -9.66 -4.75 -4.64
CA ILE A 67 -8.51 -5.15 -5.45
C ILE A 67 -7.77 -3.92 -5.98
N LEU A 68 -8.48 -2.91 -6.50
CA LEU A 68 -7.86 -1.68 -7.02
C LEU A 68 -7.11 -0.91 -5.93
N VAL A 69 -7.71 -0.74 -4.75
CA VAL A 69 -7.08 -0.03 -3.63
C VAL A 69 -5.83 -0.75 -3.15
N LEU A 70 -5.90 -2.08 -2.99
CA LEU A 70 -4.74 -2.90 -2.63
C LEU A 70 -3.65 -2.83 -3.70
N MET A 71 -4.01 -2.83 -4.99
CA MET A 71 -3.06 -2.74 -6.10
C MET A 71 -2.31 -1.41 -6.08
N ILE A 72 -3.04 -0.29 -5.94
CA ILE A 72 -2.43 1.05 -5.87
C ILE A 72 -1.55 1.18 -4.63
N ALA A 73 -2.01 0.68 -3.47
CA ALA A 73 -1.25 0.75 -2.22
C ALA A 73 0.00 -0.14 -2.21
N ALA A 74 -0.01 -1.26 -2.94
CA ALA A 74 1.12 -2.17 -2.99
C ALA A 74 2.31 -1.62 -3.78
N LEU A 75 2.08 -0.77 -4.79
CA LEU A 75 3.16 -0.17 -5.59
C LEU A 75 4.18 0.63 -4.74
N PRO A 76 3.78 1.64 -3.95
CA PRO A 76 4.72 2.37 -3.10
C PRO A 76 5.28 1.50 -1.96
N ALA A 77 4.54 0.48 -1.51
CA ALA A 77 5.02 -0.46 -0.50
C ALA A 77 6.19 -1.33 -1.02
N TRP A 78 6.17 -1.71 -2.29
CA TRP A 78 7.28 -2.43 -2.93
C TRP A 78 8.54 -1.59 -3.07
N LEU A 79 8.38 -0.28 -3.27
CA LEU A 79 9.52 0.63 -3.46
C LEU A 79 10.18 0.98 -2.14
N LEU A 80 9.44 1.08 -1.03
CA LEU A 80 10.01 1.44 0.26
C LEU A 80 10.67 0.21 0.91
N TYR A 81 11.92 0.32 1.37
CA TYR A 81 12.66 -0.82 1.92
C TYR A 81 11.95 -1.51 3.09
N GLN A 82 11.36 -0.73 4.00
CA GLN A 82 10.59 -1.25 5.13
C GLN A 82 9.18 -1.75 4.74
N GLY A 83 8.74 -1.44 3.52
CA GLY A 83 7.39 -1.70 3.02
C GLY A 83 7.16 -3.10 2.46
N THR A 84 8.21 -3.87 2.19
CA THR A 84 8.15 -5.17 1.49
C THR A 84 7.15 -6.14 2.09
N ASN A 85 7.13 -6.28 3.42
CA ASN A 85 6.18 -7.18 4.09
C ASN A 85 4.73 -6.75 3.81
N ALA A 86 4.44 -5.44 3.87
CA ALA A 86 3.11 -4.93 3.57
C ALA A 86 2.72 -5.16 2.10
N ALA A 87 3.67 -4.98 1.18
CA ALA A 87 3.45 -5.26 -0.24
C ALA A 87 3.06 -6.72 -0.47
N ILE A 88 3.76 -7.67 0.17
CA ILE A 88 3.45 -9.11 0.09
C ILE A 88 2.04 -9.38 0.63
N TYR A 89 1.67 -8.84 1.79
CA TYR A 89 0.33 -9.03 2.35
C TYR A 89 -0.77 -8.46 1.45
N TYR A 90 -0.55 -7.33 0.80
CA TYR A 90 -1.52 -6.79 -0.16
C TYR A 90 -1.67 -7.68 -1.39
N HIS A 91 -0.60 -8.34 -1.86
CA HIS A 91 -0.70 -9.31 -2.96
C HIS A 91 -1.47 -10.57 -2.56
N ILE A 92 -1.26 -11.06 -1.34
CA ILE A 92 -2.05 -12.17 -0.80
C ILE A 92 -3.52 -11.76 -0.71
N GLY A 93 -3.82 -10.56 -0.19
CA GLY A 93 -5.18 -10.02 -0.13
C GLY A 93 -5.84 -9.93 -1.51
N MET A 94 -5.12 -9.39 -2.51
CA MET A 94 -5.60 -9.34 -3.90
C MET A 94 -5.88 -10.74 -4.45
N ALA A 95 -4.99 -11.71 -4.21
CA ALA A 95 -5.21 -13.10 -4.65
C ALA A 95 -6.47 -13.71 -4.02
N LEU A 96 -6.70 -13.46 -2.73
CA LEU A 96 -7.91 -13.93 -2.04
C LEU A 96 -9.18 -13.27 -2.61
N TYR A 97 -9.16 -11.97 -2.87
CA TYR A 97 -10.28 -11.27 -3.52
C TYR A 97 -10.55 -11.78 -4.94
N LEU A 98 -9.51 -12.09 -5.72
CA LEU A 98 -9.67 -12.71 -7.05
C LEU A 98 -10.26 -14.14 -6.96
N ILE A 99 -9.85 -14.92 -5.95
CA ILE A 99 -10.45 -16.24 -5.69
C ILE A 99 -11.92 -16.11 -5.32
N ALA A 100 -12.28 -15.12 -4.51
CA ALA A 100 -13.68 -14.85 -4.15
C ALA A 100 -14.50 -14.44 -5.39
N LEU A 101 -13.98 -13.54 -6.23
CA LEU A 101 -14.63 -13.12 -7.47
C LEU A 101 -14.90 -14.28 -8.43
N ARG A 102 -14.05 -15.32 -8.45
CA ARG A 102 -14.25 -16.51 -9.29
C ARG A 102 -15.42 -17.40 -8.82
N LYS A 103 -15.75 -17.36 -7.53
CA LYS A 103 -16.77 -18.24 -6.95
C LYS A 103 -18.20 -17.74 -7.16
N ASP A 104 -18.37 -16.44 -7.44
CA ASP A 104 -19.62 -15.80 -7.81
C ASP A 104 -19.92 -15.96 -9.32
#